data_AF-A0A258BXW7-F1
#
_entry.id   AF-A0A258BXW7-F1
#
_cell.length_a   1.000
_cell.length_b   1.000
_cell.length_c   1.000
_cell.angle_alpha   90.00
_cell.angle_beta   90.00
_cell.angle_gamma   90.00
#
_symmetry.space_group_name_H-M   'P 1'
#
loop_
_entity.id
_entity.type
_entity.pdbx_description
1 polymer ?
#
loop_
_entity_poly.entity_id
_entity_poly.type
_entity_poly.pdbx_seq_one_letter_code
_entity_poly.pdbx_strand_id
1 'polypeptide(L)'
;MRILADENIPLVDAFFAEFGDIHRMPGRRINRAALEQTDVLLVRSVTRVDRELLEGSQVRFVGTCTIGTDHLDLDYFAEAGITWASAPGCNARGVVDYVLGSLLALAEGEGVD
;
A
#
# COMPACT_ATOMS: atom_id res chain seq x y z
N MET A 1 -17.31 -9.40 -2.12
CA MET A 1 -15.93 -9.63 -2.59
C MET A 1 -15.08 -10.03 -1.40
N ARG A 2 -13.91 -10.65 -1.60
CA ARG A 2 -12.94 -10.93 -0.54
C ARG A 2 -11.73 -10.02 -0.68
N ILE A 3 -11.49 -9.27 0.38
CA ILE A 3 -10.45 -8.24 0.46
C ILE A 3 -9.38 -8.74 1.42
N LEU A 4 -8.17 -8.99 0.92
CA LEU A 4 -7.02 -9.26 1.76
C LEU A 4 -6.24 -7.97 1.98
N ALA A 5 -6.03 -7.60 3.25
CA ALA A 5 -5.27 -6.42 3.61
C ALA A 5 -4.07 -6.75 4.52
N ASP A 6 -2.97 -6.02 4.35
CA ASP A 6 -1.93 -5.94 5.39
C ASP A 6 -2.57 -5.43 6.69
N GLU A 7 -2.39 -6.20 7.76
CA GLU A 7 -3.02 -5.95 9.07
C GLU A 7 -2.75 -4.55 9.63
N ASN A 8 -1.63 -3.93 9.24
CA ASN A 8 -1.20 -2.63 9.75
C ASN A 8 -1.72 -1.46 8.90
N ILE A 9 -2.47 -1.71 7.83
CA ILE A 9 -3.16 -0.62 7.14
C ILE A 9 -4.27 -0.12 8.08
N PRO A 10 -4.26 1.17 8.47
CA PRO A 10 -5.27 1.72 9.33
C PRO A 10 -6.60 1.86 8.57
N LEU A 11 -7.71 1.86 9.31
CA LEU A 11 -9.05 2.20 8.80
C LEU A 11 -9.58 1.30 7.66
N VAL A 12 -8.99 0.13 7.40
CA VAL A 12 -9.47 -0.78 6.33
C VAL A 12 -10.96 -1.09 6.49
N ASP A 13 -11.42 -1.46 7.69
CA ASP A 13 -12.85 -1.74 7.93
C ASP A 13 -13.72 -0.53 7.66
N ALA A 14 -13.30 0.66 8.12
CA ALA A 14 -14.08 1.89 7.95
C ALA A 14 -14.30 2.27 6.48
N PHE A 15 -13.35 1.97 5.60
CA PHE A 15 -13.45 2.29 4.18
C PHE A 15 -13.94 1.14 3.31
N PHE A 16 -13.65 -0.11 3.71
CA PHE A 16 -13.80 -1.26 2.81
C PHE A 16 -14.87 -2.27 3.22
N ALA A 17 -15.44 -2.19 4.43
CA ALA A 17 -16.41 -3.18 4.92
C ALA A 17 -17.68 -3.27 4.05
N GLU A 18 -18.10 -2.18 3.43
CA GLU A 18 -19.28 -2.16 2.54
C GLU A 18 -19.03 -2.85 1.19
N PHE A 19 -17.76 -3.07 0.80
CA PHE A 19 -17.40 -3.68 -0.48
C PHE A 19 -17.18 -5.20 -0.39
N GLY A 20 -17.03 -5.77 0.81
CA GLY A 20 -16.86 -7.21 0.98
C GLY A 20 -16.26 -7.64 2.31
N ASP A 21 -16.00 -8.95 2.41
CA ASP A 21 -15.39 -9.57 3.58
C ASP A 21 -13.90 -9.23 3.64
N ILE A 22 -13.47 -8.64 4.76
CA ILE A 22 -12.08 -8.24 4.96
C ILE A 22 -11.36 -9.34 5.74
N HIS A 23 -10.27 -9.85 5.17
CA HIS A 23 -9.27 -10.65 5.86
C HIS A 23 -8.00 -9.82 6.04
N ARG A 24 -7.43 -9.84 7.26
CA ARG A 24 -6.18 -9.14 7.59
C ARG A 24 -5.10 -10.15 7.92
N MET A 25 -3.89 -9.92 7.43
CA MET A 25 -2.71 -10.70 7.81
C MET A 25 -1.43 -9.86 7.73
N PRO A 26 -0.31 -10.26 8.38
CA PRO A 26 0.92 -9.50 8.24
C PRO A 26 1.41 -9.51 6.79
N GLY A 27 1.78 -8.35 6.25
CA GLY A 27 2.21 -8.22 4.86
C GLY A 27 3.34 -9.17 4.45
N ARG A 28 4.28 -9.45 5.37
CA ARG A 28 5.39 -10.40 5.16
C ARG A 28 4.95 -11.88 5.09
N ARG A 29 3.71 -12.19 5.49
CA ARG A 29 3.13 -13.54 5.45
C ARG A 29 2.11 -13.71 4.32
N ILE A 30 1.82 -12.68 3.54
CA ILE A 30 0.99 -12.79 2.34
C ILE A 30 1.75 -13.65 1.33
N ASN A 31 1.14 -14.76 0.92
CA ASN A 31 1.69 -15.72 -0.02
C ASN A 31 0.57 -16.24 -0.94
N ARG A 32 0.91 -17.07 -1.93
CA ARG A 32 -0.05 -17.64 -2.89
C ARG A 32 -1.27 -18.30 -2.25
N ALA A 33 -1.08 -19.06 -1.16
CA ALA A 33 -2.18 -19.72 -0.47
C ALA A 33 -3.18 -18.72 0.13
N ALA A 34 -2.72 -17.56 0.60
CA ALA A 34 -3.59 -16.50 1.07
C ALA A 34 -4.40 -15.83 -0.07
N LEU A 35 -4.00 -15.99 -1.33
CA LEU A 35 -4.62 -15.36 -2.48
C LEU A 35 -5.64 -16.23 -3.23
N GLU A 36 -5.76 -17.52 -2.88
CA GLU A 36 -6.65 -18.48 -3.58
C GLU A 36 -8.10 -17.99 -3.72
N GLN A 37 -8.59 -17.23 -2.74
CA GLN A 37 -9.96 -16.72 -2.71
C GLN A 37 -9.98 -15.19 -2.56
N THR A 38 -8.93 -14.49 -2.96
CA THR A 38 -8.81 -13.03 -2.81
C THR A 38 -9.14 -12.32 -4.12
N ASP A 39 -10.11 -11.41 -4.08
CA ASP A 39 -10.49 -10.56 -5.22
C ASP A 39 -9.64 -9.26 -5.26
N VAL A 40 -9.37 -8.71 -4.08
CA VAL A 40 -8.75 -7.40 -3.87
C VAL A 40 -7.61 -7.56 -2.87
N LEU A 41 -6.43 -7.08 -3.22
CA LEU A 41 -5.24 -7.12 -2.39
C LEU A 41 -4.83 -5.69 -1.99
N LEU A 42 -4.78 -5.40 -0.68
CA LEU A 42 -4.35 -4.11 -0.13
C LEU A 42 -3.04 -4.27 0.64
N VAL A 43 -1.96 -3.65 0.18
CA VAL A 43 -0.60 -3.88 0.69
C VAL A 43 0.17 -2.60 1.02
N ARG A 44 1.29 -2.77 1.73
CA ARG A 44 2.35 -1.77 1.87
C ARG A 44 3.62 -2.28 1.18
N SER A 45 4.71 -1.50 1.23
CA SER A 45 5.99 -1.83 0.57
C SER A 45 6.68 -3.11 1.06
N VAL A 46 6.27 -3.66 2.21
CA VAL A 46 6.84 -4.91 2.75
C VAL A 46 6.45 -6.16 1.95
N THR A 47 5.35 -6.09 1.20
CA THR A 47 4.86 -7.19 0.37
C THR A 47 5.28 -6.92 -1.07
N ARG A 48 6.14 -7.78 -1.61
CA ARG A 48 6.41 -7.78 -3.06
C ARG A 48 5.23 -8.43 -3.76
N VAL A 49 4.65 -7.72 -4.73
CA VAL A 49 3.49 -8.15 -5.50
C VAL A 49 3.91 -8.26 -6.95
N ASP A 50 4.37 -9.45 -7.32
CA ASP A 50 4.88 -9.79 -8.64
C ASP A 50 4.08 -10.94 -9.28
N ARG A 51 4.48 -11.35 -10.48
CA ARG A 51 3.90 -12.53 -11.15
C ARG A 51 3.92 -13.76 -10.26
N GLU A 52 5.01 -14.01 -9.54
CA GLU A 52 5.13 -15.22 -8.71
C GLU A 52 4.06 -15.27 -7.62
N LEU A 53 3.73 -14.12 -7.02
CA LEU A 53 2.67 -14.04 -6.02
C LEU A 53 1.27 -14.18 -6.63
N LEU A 54 1.01 -13.56 -7.79
CA LEU A 54 -0.34 -13.34 -8.32
C LEU A 54 -0.80 -14.37 -9.36
N GLU A 55 0.11 -15.06 -10.04
CA GLU A 55 -0.23 -15.98 -11.13
C GLU A 55 -1.16 -17.11 -10.64
N GLY A 56 -2.29 -17.28 -11.33
CA GLY A 56 -3.32 -18.26 -10.96
C GLY A 56 -4.26 -17.82 -9.83
N SER A 57 -4.06 -16.63 -9.24
CA SER A 57 -4.97 -16.08 -8.23
C SER A 57 -6.22 -15.43 -8.85
N GLN A 58 -7.21 -15.13 -8.00
CA GLN A 58 -8.44 -14.41 -8.40
C GLN A 58 -8.31 -12.88 -8.26
N VAL A 59 -7.11 -12.38 -7.93
CA VAL A 59 -6.89 -10.97 -7.65
C VAL A 59 -7.08 -10.17 -8.93
N ARG A 60 -8.05 -9.25 -8.89
CA ARG A 60 -8.36 -8.32 -10.00
C ARG A 60 -7.98 -6.87 -9.69
N PHE A 61 -7.74 -6.55 -8.41
CA PHE A 61 -7.32 -5.23 -7.97
C PHE A 61 -6.20 -5.29 -6.93
N VAL A 62 -5.16 -4.48 -7.12
CA VAL A 62 -4.08 -4.28 -6.14
C VAL A 62 -4.01 -2.81 -5.73
N GLY A 63 -4.29 -2.53 -4.46
CA GLY A 63 -4.09 -1.22 -3.85
C GLY A 63 -2.83 -1.19 -2.99
N THR A 64 -1.97 -0.21 -3.16
CA THR A 64 -0.86 0.01 -2.23
C THR A 64 -0.97 1.35 -1.50
N CYS A 65 -0.86 1.30 -0.17
CA CYS A 65 -0.89 2.49 0.69
C CYS A 65 0.50 3.17 0.78
N THR A 66 1.26 3.16 -0.32
CA THR A 66 2.57 3.78 -0.45
C THR A 66 2.62 4.69 -1.67
N ILE A 67 3.54 5.66 -1.65
CA ILE A 67 3.84 6.50 -2.82
C ILE A 67 4.62 5.70 -3.86
N GLY A 68 5.70 5.03 -3.44
CA GLY A 68 6.53 4.21 -4.31
C GLY A 68 5.82 2.94 -4.76
N THR A 69 6.22 2.45 -5.93
CA THR A 69 5.65 1.26 -6.60
C THR A 69 6.70 0.18 -6.88
N ASP A 70 7.93 0.32 -6.37
CA ASP A 70 9.06 -0.60 -6.66
C ASP A 70 8.80 -2.06 -6.21
N HIS A 71 7.85 -2.27 -5.30
CA HIS A 71 7.39 -3.59 -4.85
C HIS A 71 6.27 -4.17 -5.71
N LEU A 72 5.81 -3.48 -6.76
CA LEU A 72 4.74 -3.91 -7.66
C LEU A 72 5.30 -4.18 -9.07
N ASP A 73 4.95 -5.33 -9.64
CA ASP A 73 5.26 -5.67 -11.04
C ASP A 73 4.17 -5.11 -11.97
N LEU A 74 4.29 -3.82 -12.30
CA LEU A 74 3.27 -3.11 -13.09
C LEU A 74 3.17 -3.61 -14.54
N ASP A 75 4.26 -4.13 -15.10
CA ASP A 75 4.27 -4.74 -16.43
C ASP A 75 3.43 -6.02 -16.43
N TYR A 76 3.60 -6.86 -15.40
CA TYR A 76 2.75 -8.02 -15.22
C TYR A 76 1.29 -7.65 -14.97
N PHE A 77 1.00 -6.61 -14.18
CA PHE A 77 -0.37 -6.19 -13.93
C PHE A 77 -1.07 -5.80 -15.24
N ALA A 78 -0.36 -5.12 -16.14
CA ALA A 78 -0.87 -4.78 -17.46
C ALA A 78 -1.13 -6.03 -18.33
N GLU A 79 -0.22 -7.01 -18.33
CA GLU A 79 -0.39 -8.28 -19.05
C GLU A 79 -1.59 -9.10 -18.53
N ALA A 80 -1.72 -9.19 -17.20
CA ALA A 80 -2.75 -9.99 -16.54
C ALA A 80 -4.11 -9.27 -16.43
N GLY A 81 -4.20 -8.01 -16.84
CA GLY A 81 -5.43 -7.21 -16.74
C GLY A 81 -5.82 -6.86 -15.30
N ILE A 82 -4.83 -6.74 -14.40
CA ILE A 82 -5.03 -6.41 -13.00
C ILE A 82 -5.05 -4.89 -12.85
N THR A 83 -6.15 -4.37 -12.31
CA THR A 83 -6.27 -2.94 -12.01
C THR A 83 -5.45 -2.63 -10.76
N TRP A 84 -4.83 -1.45 -10.70
CA TRP A 84 -4.05 -1.09 -9.52
C TRP A 84 -4.13 0.39 -9.19
N ALA A 85 -3.81 0.72 -7.93
CA ALA A 85 -3.67 2.09 -7.46
C ALA A 85 -2.54 2.20 -6.44
N SER A 86 -1.74 3.26 -6.53
CA SER A 86 -0.85 3.74 -5.46
C SER A 86 -1.42 5.00 -4.80
N ALA A 87 -0.81 5.43 -3.70
CA ALA A 87 -1.24 6.60 -2.94
C ALA A 87 -0.21 7.75 -3.03
N PRO A 88 0.03 8.34 -4.22
CA PRO A 88 1.02 9.40 -4.38
C PRO A 88 0.70 10.62 -3.51
N GLY A 89 1.72 11.15 -2.84
CA GLY A 89 1.58 12.29 -1.94
C GLY A 89 0.98 11.99 -0.56
N CYS A 90 0.65 10.72 -0.23
CA CYS A 90 -0.02 10.38 1.03
C CYS A 90 0.72 10.81 2.30
N ASN A 91 2.04 10.96 2.25
CA ASN A 91 2.87 11.46 3.36
C ASN A 91 3.60 12.79 3.03
N ALA A 92 3.35 13.41 1.87
CA ALA A 92 4.12 14.58 1.41
C ALA A 92 4.00 15.77 2.37
N ARG A 93 2.80 16.00 2.93
CA ARG A 93 2.58 17.05 3.93
C ARG A 93 3.48 16.89 5.16
N GLY A 94 3.60 15.67 5.67
CA GLY A 94 4.47 15.41 6.83
C GLY A 94 5.94 15.71 6.54
N VAL A 95 6.40 15.50 5.30
CA VAL A 95 7.76 15.87 4.88
C VAL A 95 7.93 17.39 4.82
N VAL A 96 6.93 18.12 4.33
CA VAL A 96 6.95 19.61 4.34
C VAL A 96 7.02 20.12 5.77
N ASP A 97 6.17 19.62 6.65
CA ASP A 97 6.13 20.02 8.06
C ASP A 97 7.47 19.71 8.76
N TYR A 98 8.09 18.55 8.45
CA TYR A 98 9.41 18.18 8.95
C TYR A 98 10.51 19.15 8.50
N VAL A 99 10.55 19.50 7.21
CA VAL A 99 11.57 20.42 6.67
C VAL A 99 11.40 21.81 7.26
N LEU A 100 10.16 22.34 7.28
CA LEU A 100 9.89 23.65 7.87
C LEU A 100 10.25 23.68 9.36
N GLY A 101 9.87 22.65 10.13
CA GLY A 101 10.24 22.55 11.54
C GLY A 101 11.75 22.49 11.75
N SER A 102 12.47 21.78 10.88
CA SER A 102 13.95 21.72 10.92
C SER A 102 14.59 23.07 10.63
N LEU A 103 14.08 23.81 9.64
CA LEU A 103 14.57 25.15 9.31
C LEU A 103 14.32 26.15 10.45
N LEU A 104 13.14 26.09 11.09
CA LEU A 104 12.82 26.93 12.24
C LEU A 104 13.75 26.63 13.43
N ALA A 105 14.00 25.36 13.73
CA ALA A 105 14.90 24.97 14.82
C ALA A 105 16.35 25.43 14.57
N LEU A 106 16.82 25.39 13.32
CA LEU A 106 18.13 25.92 12.95
C LEU A 106 18.17 27.45 13.05
N ALA A 107 17.14 28.16 12.59
CA ALA A 107 17.06 29.61 12.71
C ALA A 107 17.09 30.08 14.17
N GLU A 108 16.36 29.39 15.06
CA GLU A 108 16.38 29.64 16.50
C GLU A 108 17.77 29.37 17.11
N GLY A 109 18.42 28.27 16.71
CA GLY A 109 19.73 27.89 17.23
C GLY A 109 20.91 28.77 16.75
N GLU A 110 20.85 29.25 15.50
CA GLU A 110 21.91 30.08 14.90
C GLU A 110 21.69 31.59 15.06
N GLY A 111 20.55 32.01 15.61
CA GLY A 111 20.23 33.43 15.83
C GLY A 111 20.04 34.20 14.53
N VAL A 112 19.47 33.55 13.51
CA VAL A 112 19.14 34.17 12.24
C VAL A 112 17.87 35.01 12.43
N ASP A 113 18.01 36.34 12.40
CA ASP A 113 16.89 37.30 12.40
C ASP A 113 16.09 37.27 11.08
#